data_AF-A0A661AAI7-F1
#
_entry.id   AF-A0A661AAI7-F1
#
_cell.length_a   1.000
_cell.length_b   1.000
_cell.length_c   1.000
_cell.angle_alpha   90.00
_cell.angle_beta   90.00
_cell.angle_gamma   90.00
#
_symmetry.space_group_name_H-M   'P 1'
#
loop_
_entity.id
_entity.type
_entity.pdbx_description
1 polymer ?
#
loop_
_entity_poly.entity_id
_entity_poly.type
_entity_poly.pdbx_seq_one_letter_code
_entity_poly.pdbx_strand_id
1 'polypeptide(L)'
;MITERYIKMCEKAEEIQREWKPQEGDFCIVKGYKKVFVVFQDAGVDDFGVPCLIAGHRCLDKRQTIWLPTQEQLQEMVLEWYQKKNLYDVNDSNTLFLRLRNFWMEGVYQEAILQFGTMNELLLAFVMWERYQKVWDDEKEEWVKGECNGYRH
;
A
#
# COMPACT_ATOMS: atom_id res chain seq x y z
N MET A 1 1.59 4.74 -11.65
CA MET A 1 2.72 4.21 -12.45
C MET A 1 3.52 3.30 -11.53
N ILE A 2 3.91 2.11 -11.98
CA ILE A 2 4.72 1.19 -11.17
C ILE A 2 6.19 1.52 -11.42
N THR A 3 6.87 2.03 -10.39
CA THR A 3 8.30 2.35 -10.39
C THR A 3 9.07 1.32 -9.55
N GLU A 4 10.39 1.22 -9.72
CA GLU A 4 11.22 0.35 -8.86
C GLU A 4 11.13 0.77 -7.38
N ARG A 5 11.09 2.08 -7.12
CA ARG A 5 10.87 2.62 -5.77
C ARG A 5 9.52 2.22 -5.21
N TYR A 6 8.43 2.32 -5.98
CA TYR A 6 7.12 1.88 -5.54
C TYR A 6 7.08 0.38 -5.22
N ILE A 7 7.72 -0.45 -6.04
CA ILE A 7 7.85 -1.90 -5.78
C ILE A 7 8.59 -2.13 -4.46
N LYS A 8 9.70 -1.42 -4.23
CA LYS A 8 10.48 -1.51 -2.98
C LYS A 8 9.67 -1.08 -1.75
N MET A 9 8.94 0.03 -1.87
CA MET A 9 8.02 0.50 -0.83
C MET A 9 6.95 -0.54 -0.51
N CYS A 10 6.35 -1.17 -1.53
CA CYS A 10 5.37 -2.24 -1.35
C CYS A 10 5.96 -3.47 -0.69
N GLU A 11 7.16 -3.90 -1.13
CA GLU A 11 7.86 -5.06 -0.59
C GLU A 11 8.15 -4.91 0.91
N LYS A 12 8.57 -3.70 1.32
CA LYS A 12 8.91 -3.38 2.71
C LYS A 12 7.68 -3.09 3.58
N ALA A 13 6.52 -2.86 2.99
CA ALA A 13 5.28 -2.60 3.72
C ALA A 13 4.64 -3.91 4.22
N GLU A 14 5.33 -4.61 5.13
CA GLU A 14 4.97 -5.95 5.60
C GLU A 14 3.52 -6.03 6.14
N GLU A 15 3.02 -4.96 6.74
CA GLU A 15 1.67 -4.89 7.27
C GLU A 15 0.60 -5.08 6.20
N ILE A 16 0.70 -4.33 5.10
CA ILE A 16 -0.26 -4.42 4.00
C ILE A 16 -0.08 -5.69 3.20
N GLN A 17 1.16 -6.18 3.05
CA GLN A 17 1.44 -7.44 2.37
C GLN A 17 0.84 -8.63 3.12
N ARG A 18 0.87 -8.59 4.46
CA ARG A 18 0.25 -9.62 5.31
C ARG A 18 -1.27 -9.57 5.30
N GLU A 19 -1.84 -8.37 5.24
CA GLU A 19 -3.29 -8.18 5.16
C GLU A 19 -3.86 -8.42 3.75
N TRP A 20 -3.00 -8.50 2.73
CA TRP A 20 -3.42 -8.72 1.37
C TRP A 20 -4.21 -10.02 1.20
N LYS A 21 -5.47 -9.85 0.82
CA LYS A 21 -6.38 -10.89 0.36
C LYS A 21 -6.46 -10.78 -1.16
N PRO A 22 -5.80 -11.68 -1.91
CA PRO A 22 -5.75 -11.63 -3.36
C PRO A 22 -7.15 -11.60 -3.97
N GLN A 23 -7.34 -10.69 -4.90
CA GLN A 23 -8.55 -10.52 -5.69
C GLN A 23 -8.20 -10.59 -7.17
N GLU A 24 -9.18 -11.00 -7.97
CA GLU A 24 -9.05 -10.93 -9.42
C GLU A 24 -8.77 -9.48 -9.85
N GLY A 25 -7.78 -9.28 -10.71
CA GLY A 25 -7.32 -7.97 -11.15
C GLY A 25 -6.16 -7.38 -10.35
N ASP A 26 -5.78 -7.98 -9.22
CA ASP A 26 -4.63 -7.51 -8.44
C ASP A 26 -3.33 -7.55 -9.24
N PHE A 27 -2.56 -6.46 -9.19
CA PHE A 27 -1.20 -6.47 -9.69
C PHE A 27 -0.24 -7.04 -8.65
N CYS A 28 0.68 -7.88 -9.10
CA CYS A 28 1.70 -8.43 -8.24
C CYS A 28 3.01 -8.73 -8.99
N ILE A 29 4.08 -8.94 -8.23
CA ILE A 29 5.39 -9.31 -8.75
C ILE A 29 6.03 -10.38 -7.85
N VAL A 30 6.78 -11.30 -8.45
CA VAL A 30 7.55 -12.29 -7.66
C VAL A 30 8.86 -11.65 -7.23
N LYS A 31 9.25 -11.81 -5.96
CA LYS A 31 10.54 -11.32 -5.41
C LYS A 31 11.70 -11.72 -6.31
N GLY A 32 12.54 -10.75 -6.68
CA GLY A 32 13.69 -10.97 -7.58
C GLY A 32 13.36 -11.04 -9.07
N TYR A 33 12.09 -10.97 -9.48
CA TYR A 33 11.67 -10.87 -10.87
C TYR A 33 11.19 -9.45 -11.18
N LYS A 34 11.37 -8.98 -12.41
CA LYS A 34 10.92 -7.64 -12.86
C LYS A 34 9.56 -7.63 -13.60
N LYS A 35 8.89 -8.79 -13.69
CA LYS A 35 7.64 -8.94 -14.45
C LYS A 35 6.43 -8.77 -13.55
N VAL A 36 5.55 -7.83 -13.90
CA VAL A 36 4.24 -7.68 -13.27
C VAL A 36 3.29 -8.76 -13.79
N PHE A 37 2.54 -9.36 -12.89
CA PHE A 37 1.46 -10.30 -13.15
C PHE A 37 0.13 -9.71 -12.69
N VAL A 38 -0.96 -10.20 -13.27
CA VAL A 38 -2.33 -9.92 -12.84
C VAL A 38 -2.88 -11.20 -12.24
N VAL A 39 -3.41 -11.11 -11.02
CA VAL A 39 -4.09 -12.22 -10.35
C VAL A 39 -5.41 -12.49 -11.06
N PHE A 40 -5.65 -13.75 -11.40
CA PHE A 40 -6.95 -14.23 -11.90
C PHE A 40 -7.74 -14.93 -10.80
N GLN A 41 -7.05 -15.62 -9.89
CA GLN A 41 -7.70 -16.40 -8.85
C GLN A 41 -6.78 -16.63 -7.66
N ASP A 42 -7.34 -16.55 -6.44
CA ASP A 42 -6.72 -17.17 -5.27
C ASP A 42 -6.89 -18.70 -5.36
N ALA A 43 -5.79 -19.41 -5.55
CA ALA A 43 -5.80 -20.86 -5.74
C ALA A 43 -5.93 -21.62 -4.40
N GLY A 44 -5.96 -20.91 -3.26
CA GLY A 44 -5.91 -21.53 -1.94
C GLY A 44 -4.50 -22.03 -1.65
N VAL A 45 -4.34 -23.33 -1.46
CA VAL A 45 -3.04 -23.97 -1.20
C VAL A 45 -2.71 -25.03 -2.24
N ASP A 46 -1.43 -25.19 -2.57
CA ASP A 46 -0.95 -26.31 -3.38
C ASP A 46 -0.88 -27.63 -2.61
N ASP A 47 -0.42 -28.69 -3.27
CA ASP A 47 -0.27 -30.04 -2.71
C ASP A 47 0.67 -30.10 -1.47
N PHE A 48 1.47 -29.05 -1.23
CA PHE A 48 2.38 -28.92 -0.10
C PHE A 48 1.86 -27.96 0.98
N GLY A 49 0.61 -27.49 0.86
CA GLY A 49 0.02 -26.54 1.80
C GLY A 49 0.53 -25.11 1.64
N VAL A 50 1.18 -24.78 0.52
CA VAL A 50 1.70 -23.45 0.23
C VAL A 50 0.59 -22.58 -0.36
N PRO A 51 0.31 -21.39 0.21
CA PRO A 51 -0.66 -20.48 -0.37
C PRO A 51 -0.25 -20.04 -1.78
N CYS A 52 -1.16 -20.20 -2.74
CA CYS A 52 -0.86 -20.05 -4.16
C CYS A 52 -1.86 -19.14 -4.88
N LEU A 53 -1.36 -18.44 -5.89
CA LEU A 53 -2.13 -17.51 -6.72
C LEU A 53 -2.05 -17.97 -8.17
N ILE A 54 -3.16 -17.93 -8.90
CA ILE A 54 -3.11 -18.02 -10.37
C ILE A 54 -2.94 -16.62 -10.93
N ALA A 55 -1.80 -16.38 -11.58
CA ALA A 55 -1.50 -15.10 -12.22
C ALA A 55 -0.95 -15.32 -13.64
N GLY A 56 -1.73 -14.89 -14.64
CA GLY A 56 -1.56 -15.35 -16.03
C GLY A 56 -1.72 -16.87 -16.15
N HIS A 57 -0.76 -17.51 -16.82
CA HIS A 57 -0.69 -18.96 -16.96
C HIS A 57 0.21 -19.62 -15.89
N ARG A 58 0.38 -18.99 -14.72
CA ARG A 58 1.30 -19.47 -13.67
C ARG A 58 0.60 -19.60 -12.33
N CYS A 59 1.01 -20.62 -11.58
CA CYS A 59 0.76 -20.75 -10.16
C CYS A 59 1.95 -20.12 -9.42
N LEU A 60 1.71 -19.12 -8.58
CA LEU A 60 2.74 -18.37 -7.84
C LEU A 60 2.62 -18.62 -6.33
N ASP A 61 3.74 -18.85 -5.65
CA ASP A 61 3.78 -18.86 -4.17
C ASP A 61 3.47 -17.44 -3.66
N LYS A 62 2.35 -17.29 -2.94
CA LYS A 62 1.91 -16.01 -2.38
C LYS A 62 2.98 -15.40 -1.46
N ARG A 63 3.77 -16.22 -0.74
CA ARG A 63 4.81 -15.76 0.20
C ARG A 63 6.00 -15.10 -0.49
N GLN A 64 6.22 -15.48 -1.76
CA GLN A 64 7.23 -14.89 -2.63
C GLN A 64 6.68 -13.80 -3.54
N THR A 65 5.40 -13.47 -3.40
CA THR A 65 4.70 -12.50 -4.24
C THR A 65 4.49 -11.21 -3.46
N ILE A 66 4.81 -10.09 -4.10
CA ILE A 66 4.59 -8.73 -3.59
C ILE A 66 3.35 -8.18 -4.30
N TRP A 67 2.36 -7.79 -3.51
CA TRP A 67 1.20 -7.05 -4.00
C TRP A 67 1.59 -5.63 -4.37
N LEU A 68 1.08 -5.16 -5.51
CA LEU A 68 1.29 -3.81 -6.03
C LEU A 68 -0.08 -3.11 -6.10
N PRO A 69 -0.61 -2.62 -4.97
CA PRO A 69 -1.97 -2.09 -4.93
C PRO A 69 -2.14 -0.92 -5.91
N THR A 70 -3.34 -0.80 -6.48
CA THR A 70 -3.72 0.34 -7.31
C THR A 70 -4.06 1.57 -6.46
N GLN A 71 -4.22 2.73 -7.10
CA GLN A 71 -4.66 3.94 -6.38
C GLN A 71 -6.03 3.76 -5.74
N GLU A 72 -6.95 3.09 -6.45
CA GLU A 72 -8.29 2.78 -5.98
C GLU A 72 -8.23 1.88 -4.73
N GLN A 73 -7.45 0.81 -4.78
CA GLN A 73 -7.27 -0.09 -3.65
C GLN A 73 -6.63 0.59 -2.43
N LEU A 74 -5.63 1.46 -2.65
CA LEU A 74 -5.04 2.25 -1.57
C LEU A 74 -6.06 3.23 -0.95
N GLN A 75 -6.91 3.85 -1.76
CA GLN A 75 -7.97 4.74 -1.28
C GLN A 75 -9.03 3.97 -0.48
N GLU A 76 -9.48 2.82 -0.98
CA GLU A 76 -10.41 1.93 -0.28
C GLU A 76 -9.87 1.51 1.08
N MET A 77 -8.59 1.12 1.16
CA MET A 77 -7.94 0.75 2.42
C MET A 77 -7.99 1.85 3.49
N VAL A 78 -7.89 3.13 3.09
CA VAL A 78 -8.00 4.26 4.03
C VAL A 78 -9.47 4.51 4.40
N LEU A 79 -10.37 4.49 3.42
CA LEU A 79 -11.79 4.72 3.64
C LEU A 79 -12.38 3.68 4.59
N GLU A 80 -12.09 2.39 4.37
CA GLU A 80 -12.51 1.30 5.26
C GLU A 80 -11.96 1.50 6.68
N TRP A 81 -10.70 1.94 6.81
CA TRP A 81 -10.10 2.21 8.11
C TRP A 81 -10.82 3.33 8.86
N TYR A 82 -11.12 4.45 8.21
CA TYR A 82 -11.85 5.54 8.86
C TYR A 82 -13.28 5.18 9.20
N GLN A 83 -13.99 4.47 8.31
CA GLN A 83 -15.31 3.94 8.60
C GLN A 83 -15.28 3.06 9.86
N LYS A 84 -14.31 2.13 9.94
CA LYS A 84 -14.12 1.27 11.12
C LYS A 84 -13.80 2.04 12.40
N LYS A 85 -13.11 3.17 12.29
CA LYS A 85 -12.76 4.04 13.42
C LYS A 85 -13.84 5.07 13.75
N ASN A 86 -14.95 5.10 12.99
CA ASN A 86 -15.99 6.12 13.09
C ASN A 86 -15.43 7.56 12.96
N LEU A 87 -14.39 7.72 12.14
CA LEU A 87 -13.69 8.98 11.86
C LEU A 87 -14.17 9.65 10.56
N TYR A 88 -15.16 9.05 9.89
CA TYR A 88 -15.63 9.46 8.57
C TYR A 88 -17.16 9.38 8.51
N ASP A 89 -17.79 10.51 8.20
CA ASP A 89 -19.17 10.52 7.71
C ASP A 89 -19.15 10.11 6.24
N VAL A 90 -19.88 9.04 5.92
CA VAL A 90 -19.93 8.41 4.59
C VAL A 90 -20.35 9.41 3.50
N ASN A 91 -20.95 10.55 3.88
CA ASN A 91 -21.37 11.61 2.97
C ASN A 91 -20.30 12.66 2.65
N ASP A 92 -19.15 12.68 3.33
CA ASP A 92 -18.13 13.71 3.14
C ASP A 92 -16.88 13.20 2.42
N SER A 93 -16.99 13.00 1.11
CA SER A 93 -15.85 12.75 0.22
C SER A 93 -14.72 13.77 0.35
N ASN A 94 -15.00 14.99 0.84
CA ASN A 94 -13.96 15.99 1.07
C ASN A 94 -13.00 15.57 2.18
N THR A 95 -13.41 14.76 3.16
CA THR A 95 -12.54 14.40 4.29
C THR A 95 -11.29 13.62 3.85
N LEU A 96 -11.41 12.66 2.91
CA LEU A 96 -10.24 11.93 2.40
C LEU A 96 -9.29 12.88 1.64
N PHE A 97 -9.84 13.68 0.72
CA PHE A 97 -9.05 14.63 -0.07
C PHE A 97 -8.38 15.70 0.82
N LEU A 98 -9.08 16.21 1.82
CA LEU A 98 -8.53 17.18 2.78
C LEU A 98 -7.43 16.57 3.62
N ARG A 99 -7.60 15.33 4.12
CA ARG A 99 -6.56 14.64 4.89
C ARG A 99 -5.34 14.31 4.04
N LEU A 100 -5.54 13.81 2.81
CA LEU A 100 -4.45 13.58 1.87
C LEU A 100 -3.74 14.90 1.53
N ARG A 101 -4.48 15.98 1.29
CA ARG A 101 -3.91 17.32 1.04
C ARG A 101 -3.13 17.81 2.25
N ASN A 102 -3.65 17.67 3.47
CA ASN A 102 -2.95 18.10 4.68
C ASN A 102 -1.70 17.24 4.92
N PHE A 103 -1.76 15.93 4.70
CA PHE A 103 -0.59 15.06 4.70
C PHE A 103 0.45 15.49 3.66
N TRP A 104 -0.01 15.93 2.49
CA TRP A 104 0.84 16.35 1.40
C TRP A 104 1.49 17.73 1.61
N MET A 105 0.76 18.68 2.21
CA MET A 105 1.16 20.08 2.36
C MET A 105 1.76 20.40 3.74
N GLU A 106 1.31 19.71 4.78
CA GLU A 106 1.53 20.03 6.19
C GLU A 106 1.95 18.79 7.00
N GLY A 107 2.15 17.65 6.34
CA GLY A 107 2.38 16.36 6.99
C GLY A 107 3.81 16.14 7.49
N VAL A 108 4.07 14.90 7.91
CA VAL A 108 5.30 14.46 8.59
C VAL A 108 6.55 14.62 7.73
N TYR A 109 6.38 14.60 6.42
CA TYR A 109 7.44 14.93 5.49
C TYR A 109 7.44 16.44 5.30
N GLN A 110 8.45 17.12 5.83
CA GLN A 110 8.78 18.45 5.31
C GLN A 110 9.05 18.27 3.81
N GLU A 111 8.09 18.69 2.98
CA GLU A 111 8.13 18.59 1.50
C GLU A 111 7.76 17.22 0.89
N ALA A 112 6.70 16.54 1.37
CA ALA A 112 6.16 15.32 0.74
C ALA A 112 6.00 15.43 -0.80
N ILE A 113 5.69 16.64 -1.29
CA ILE A 113 5.51 16.97 -2.72
C ILE A 113 6.77 16.77 -3.56
N LEU A 114 7.95 16.96 -2.96
CA LEU A 114 9.23 16.78 -3.62
C LEU A 114 9.75 15.34 -3.46
N GLN A 115 9.24 14.63 -2.46
CA GLN A 115 9.73 13.32 -2.11
C GLN A 115 9.09 12.19 -2.91
N PHE A 116 7.82 12.29 -3.35
CA PHE A 116 7.16 11.20 -4.09
C PHE A 116 7.01 11.51 -5.58
N GLY A 117 7.50 10.61 -6.43
CA GLY A 117 7.50 10.79 -7.88
C GLY A 117 6.19 10.36 -8.55
N THR A 118 5.33 9.63 -7.83
CA THR A 118 4.03 9.16 -8.35
C THR A 118 2.93 9.21 -7.29
N MET A 119 1.67 9.29 -7.75
CA MET A 119 0.51 9.20 -6.87
C MET A 119 0.42 7.86 -6.12
N ASN A 120 0.92 6.76 -6.70
CA ASN A 120 0.94 5.46 -6.03
C ASN A 120 1.86 5.50 -4.80
N GLU A 121 3.06 6.10 -4.93
CA GLU A 121 4.01 6.26 -3.83
C GLU A 121 3.42 7.14 -2.73
N LEU A 122 2.80 8.27 -3.09
CA LEU A 122 2.16 9.19 -2.14
C LEU A 122 0.99 8.51 -1.39
N LEU A 123 0.09 7.83 -2.10
CA LEU A 123 -1.05 7.16 -1.46
C LEU A 123 -0.61 6.00 -0.57
N LEU A 124 0.42 5.26 -0.97
CA LEU A 124 1.00 4.22 -0.12
C LEU A 124 1.60 4.82 1.15
N ALA A 125 2.37 5.91 1.04
CA ALA A 125 2.89 6.62 2.19
C ALA A 125 1.78 7.14 3.11
N PHE A 126 0.69 7.65 2.54
CA PHE A 126 -0.48 8.10 3.28
C PHE A 126 -1.18 6.94 4.02
N VAL A 127 -1.38 5.79 3.36
CA VAL A 127 -1.90 4.55 3.99
C VAL A 127 -1.00 4.13 5.16
N MET A 128 0.31 4.10 4.95
CA MET A 128 1.28 3.69 5.97
C MET A 128 1.29 4.63 7.17
N TRP A 129 1.09 5.93 6.93
CA TRP A 129 0.93 6.93 7.98
C TRP A 129 -0.38 6.73 8.75
N GLU A 130 -1.53 6.82 8.09
CA GLU A 130 -2.85 6.82 8.74
C GLU A 130 -3.15 5.52 9.51
N ARG A 131 -2.66 4.38 9.02
CA ARG A 131 -2.96 3.06 9.60
C ARG A 131 -1.88 2.55 10.54
N TYR A 132 -0.60 2.82 10.23
CA TYR A 132 0.52 2.20 10.93
C TYR A 132 1.50 3.21 11.54
N GLN A 133 1.27 4.51 11.36
CA GLN A 133 2.13 5.59 11.85
C GLN A 133 3.59 5.41 11.41
N LYS A 134 3.76 5.00 10.14
CA LYS A 134 5.06 4.78 9.52
C LYS A 134 5.32 5.76 8.39
N VAL A 135 6.60 6.06 8.22
CA VAL A 135 7.16 7.02 7.25
C VAL A 135 8.25 6.32 6.46
N TRP A 136 8.34 6.59 5.16
CA TRP A 136 9.37 6.05 4.30
C TRP A 136 10.67 6.81 4.52
N ASP A 137 11.75 6.10 4.85
CA ASP A 137 13.10 6.62 4.91
C ASP A 137 13.83 6.21 3.63
N ASP A 138 14.10 7.19 2.75
CA ASP A 138 14.76 6.94 1.47
C ASP A 138 16.22 6.54 1.59
N GLU A 139 16.93 6.96 2.66
CA GLU A 139 18.32 6.56 2.87
C GLU A 139 18.42 5.09 3.29
N LYS A 140 17.49 4.63 4.13
CA LYS A 140 17.42 3.23 4.57
C LYS A 140 16.65 2.33 3.61
N GLU A 141 15.85 2.90 2.72
CA GLU A 141 14.83 2.21 1.91
C GLU A 141 13.87 1.36 2.76
N GLU A 142 13.38 1.93 3.88
CA GLU A 142 12.55 1.22 4.85
C GLU A 142 11.45 2.09 5.46
N TRP A 143 10.38 1.43 5.95
CA TRP A 143 9.33 2.08 6.72
C TRP A 143 9.70 2.17 8.19
N VAL A 144 10.01 3.38 8.65
CA VAL A 144 10.37 3.68 10.04
C VAL A 144 9.17 4.23 10.80
N LYS A 145 9.20 4.13 12.13
CA LYS A 145 8.16 4.73 12.98
C LYS A 145 8.21 6.24 12.80
N GLY A 146 7.08 6.85 12.44
CA GLY A 146 6.97 8.28 12.35
C GLY A 146 6.98 8.91 13.75
N GLU A 147 7.82 9.91 13.95
CA GLU A 147 7.72 10.77 15.12
C GLU A 147 6.65 11.82 14.83
N CYS A 148 5.53 11.75 15.56
CA CYS A 148 4.54 12.82 15.56
C CYS A 148 5.18 14.09 16.13
N ASN A 149 5.65 14.97 15.27
CA ASN A 149 5.84 16.36 15.63
C ASN A 149 4.45 17.01 15.76
N GLY A 150 3.77 16.72 16.88
CA GLY A 150 2.86 17.66 17.54
C GLY A 150 1.48 17.95 16.94
N TYR A 151 0.93 17.19 16.00
CA TYR A 151 -0.46 17.39 15.57
C TYR A 151 -1.44 16.50 16.35
N ARG A 152 -1.96 17.03 17.46
CA ARG A 152 -3.22 16.54 18.07
C ARG A 152 -4.38 17.14 17.28
N HIS A 153 -5.34 16.28 16.92
CA HIS A 153 -6.66 16.66 16.44
C HIS A 153 -7.41 17.53 17.46
#